data_AF-A0A0R1L528-F1
#
_entry.id   AF-A0A0R1L528-F1
#
_cell.length_a   1.000
_cell.length_b   1.000
_cell.length_c   1.000
_cell.angle_alpha   90.00
_cell.angle_beta   90.00
_cell.angle_gamma   90.00
#
_symmetry.space_group_name_H-M   'P 1'
#
loop_
_entity.id
_entity.type
_entity.pdbx_description
1 polymer ?
#
loop_
_entity_poly.entity_id
_entity_poly.type
_entity_poly.pdbx_seq_one_letter_code
_entity_poly.pdbx_strand_id
1 'polypeptide(L)'
;MKKVGKVRQMTYNYVEVINMARIEARIDSKVKDKAKVELANHGLTISDFIRMTLTTIANEGLPKYYSLPNNELLAALQEVVDDVSGKHKLPTAHSVEELKKMLNDDEMEQTAPDGQDN
;
A
#
# COMPACT_ATOMS: atom_id res chain seq x y z
N MET A 1 -53.48 -16.32 -48.84
CA MET A 1 -52.44 -16.86 -47.93
C MET A 1 -51.45 -15.75 -47.59
N LYS A 2 -51.45 -15.24 -46.34
CA LYS A 2 -50.51 -14.20 -45.88
C LYS A 2 -49.31 -14.89 -45.20
N LYS A 3 -48.09 -14.62 -45.69
CA LYS A 3 -46.84 -15.06 -45.06
C LYS A 3 -46.68 -14.35 -43.71
N VAL A 4 -46.68 -15.13 -42.63
CA VAL A 4 -46.37 -14.62 -41.28
C VAL A 4 -44.85 -14.44 -41.21
N GLY A 5 -44.41 -13.18 -41.06
CA GLY A 5 -42.99 -12.84 -40.93
C GLY A 5 -42.43 -13.38 -39.62
N LYS A 6 -41.32 -14.10 -39.69
CA LYS A 6 -40.57 -14.60 -38.54
C LYS A 6 -39.92 -13.42 -37.83
N VAL A 7 -40.53 -12.96 -36.73
CA VAL A 7 -39.94 -11.93 -35.85
C VAL A 7 -38.72 -12.55 -35.18
N ARG A 8 -37.53 -12.04 -35.49
CA ARG A 8 -36.31 -12.40 -34.76
C ARG A 8 -36.32 -11.61 -33.45
N GLN A 9 -36.56 -12.30 -32.34
CA GLN A 9 -36.32 -11.78 -31.01
C GLN A 9 -34.80 -11.61 -30.85
N MET A 10 -34.32 -10.37 -30.75
CA MET A 10 -32.94 -10.06 -30.39
C MET A 10 -32.86 -10.10 -28.86
N THR A 11 -32.43 -11.23 -28.31
CA THR A 11 -32.11 -11.34 -26.88
C THR A 11 -30.81 -10.60 -26.64
N TYR A 12 -30.88 -9.38 -26.11
CA TYR A 12 -29.70 -8.68 -25.60
C TYR A 12 -29.23 -9.44 -24.34
N ASN A 13 -28.14 -10.18 -24.46
CA ASN A 13 -27.45 -10.74 -23.32
C ASN A 13 -26.78 -9.59 -22.55
N TYR A 14 -27.55 -8.94 -21.70
CA TYR A 14 -27.11 -7.89 -20.77
C TYR A 14 -26.39 -8.54 -19.57
N VAL A 15 -25.34 -9.28 -19.88
CA VAL A 15 -24.39 -9.80 -18.90
C VAL A 15 -23.03 -9.25 -19.30
N GLU A 16 -22.90 -7.92 -19.27
CA GLU A 16 -21.70 -7.41 -18.64
C GLU A 16 -21.79 -7.90 -17.19
N VAL A 17 -21.12 -9.02 -16.95
CA VAL A 17 -20.97 -9.59 -15.62
C VAL A 17 -20.34 -8.50 -14.79
N ILE A 18 -21.15 -7.86 -13.94
CA ILE A 18 -20.63 -6.99 -12.89
C ILE A 18 -19.73 -7.91 -12.06
N ASN A 19 -18.42 -7.83 -12.26
CA ASN A 19 -17.46 -8.67 -11.56
C ASN A 19 -17.39 -8.16 -10.11
N MET A 20 -18.37 -8.56 -9.31
CA MET A 20 -18.56 -8.11 -7.95
C MET A 20 -17.75 -8.99 -7.00
N ALA A 21 -16.75 -8.40 -6.34
CA ALA A 21 -16.05 -9.02 -5.23
C ALA A 21 -16.61 -8.51 -3.88
N ARG A 22 -16.61 -9.38 -2.86
CA ARG A 22 -17.03 -9.04 -1.49
C ARG A 22 -15.82 -8.74 -0.62
N ILE A 23 -15.92 -7.69 0.19
CA ILE A 23 -14.91 -7.32 1.18
C ILE A 23 -15.47 -7.63 2.56
N GLU A 24 -14.69 -8.37 3.36
CA GLU A 24 -14.96 -8.61 4.77
C GLU A 24 -13.73 -8.25 5.60
N ALA A 25 -13.95 -7.52 6.69
CA ALA A 25 -12.90 -7.13 7.62
C ALA A 25 -13.41 -7.20 9.06
N ARG A 26 -12.56 -7.70 9.96
CA ARG A 26 -12.82 -7.68 11.40
C ARG A 26 -12.47 -6.30 11.95
N ILE A 27 -13.34 -5.75 12.79
CA ILE A 27 -13.16 -4.44 13.43
C ILE A 27 -13.90 -4.43 14.77
N ASP A 28 -13.40 -3.65 15.74
CA ASP A 28 -14.11 -3.40 16.98
C ASP A 28 -15.50 -2.78 16.70
N SER A 29 -16.53 -3.26 17.39
CA SER A 29 -17.90 -2.83 17.14
C SER A 29 -18.12 -1.35 17.46
N LYS A 30 -17.51 -0.84 18.54
CA LYS A 30 -17.64 0.58 18.92
C LYS A 30 -16.95 1.49 17.91
N VAL A 31 -15.80 1.07 17.36
CA VAL A 31 -15.13 1.80 16.27
C VAL A 31 -16.01 1.83 15.03
N LYS A 32 -16.60 0.70 14.63
CA LYS A 32 -17.53 0.63 13.49
C LYS A 32 -18.73 1.56 13.66
N ASP A 33 -19.33 1.58 14.85
CA ASP A 33 -20.51 2.41 15.12
C ASP A 33 -20.18 3.91 15.07
N LYS A 34 -19.03 4.31 15.65
CA LYS A 34 -18.55 5.69 15.55
C LYS A 34 -18.29 6.11 14.10
N ALA A 35 -17.60 5.27 13.33
CA ALA A 35 -17.32 5.55 11.92
C ALA A 35 -18.61 5.63 11.10
N LYS A 36 -19.61 4.79 11.39
CA LYS A 36 -20.92 4.83 10.73
C LYS A 36 -21.62 6.17 10.95
N VAL A 37 -21.63 6.69 12.18
CA VAL A 37 -22.26 7.98 12.50
C VAL A 37 -21.53 9.12 11.80
N GLU A 38 -20.19 9.15 11.87
CA GLU A 38 -19.40 10.20 11.24
C GLU A 38 -19.59 10.21 9.71
N LEU A 39 -19.47 9.06 9.05
CA LEU A 39 -19.66 8.97 7.59
C LEU A 39 -21.09 9.37 7.17
N ALA A 40 -22.11 9.01 7.96
CA ALA A 40 -23.49 9.38 7.68
C ALA A 40 -23.71 10.91 7.73
N ASN A 41 -22.98 11.64 8.58
CA ASN A 41 -23.01 13.10 8.61
C ASN A 41 -22.53 13.72 7.28
N HIS A 42 -21.69 12.99 6.53
CA HIS A 42 -21.21 13.36 5.19
C HIS A 42 -21.97 12.65 4.06
N GLY A 43 -23.08 11.96 4.35
CA GLY A 43 -23.89 11.25 3.35
C GLY A 43 -23.25 9.97 2.79
N LEU A 44 -22.25 9.42 3.48
CA LEU A 44 -21.53 8.23 3.06
C LEU A 44 -21.87 7.01 3.92
N THR A 45 -21.88 5.84 3.29
CA THR A 45 -21.86 4.56 4.03
C THR A 45 -20.42 4.06 4.21
N ILE A 46 -20.22 3.11 5.13
CA ILE A 46 -18.92 2.41 5.27
C ILE A 46 -18.51 1.78 3.93
N SER A 47 -19.46 1.20 3.19
CA SER A 47 -19.18 0.56 1.90
C SER A 47 -18.73 1.57 0.84
N ASP A 48 -19.30 2.79 0.84
CA ASP A 48 -18.86 3.86 -0.07
C ASP A 48 -17.44 4.29 0.27
N PHE A 49 -17.16 4.52 1.55
CA PHE A 49 -15.83 4.91 2.01
C PHE A 49 -14.77 3.86 1.68
N ILE A 50 -15.05 2.58 1.91
CA ILE A 50 -14.12 1.48 1.59
C ILE A 50 -13.88 1.38 0.08
N ARG A 51 -14.92 1.50 -0.75
CA ARG A 51 -14.76 1.51 -2.21
C ARG A 51 -13.89 2.68 -2.65
N MET A 52 -14.20 3.90 -2.22
CA MET A 52 -13.42 5.09 -2.56
C MET A 52 -11.96 4.92 -2.15
N THR A 53 -11.71 4.48 -0.91
CA THR A 53 -10.35 4.31 -0.39
C THR A 53 -9.56 3.26 -1.19
N LEU A 54 -10.15 2.09 -1.47
CA LEU A 54 -9.47 1.04 -2.24
C LEU A 54 -9.27 1.45 -3.71
N THR A 55 -10.22 2.18 -4.30
CA THR A 55 -10.06 2.73 -5.64
C THR A 55 -8.92 3.75 -5.68
N THR A 56 -8.83 4.67 -4.71
CA THR A 56 -7.71 5.60 -4.62
C THR A 56 -6.39 4.85 -4.45
N ILE A 57 -6.32 3.86 -3.55
CA ILE A 57 -5.09 3.07 -3.36
C ILE A 57 -4.67 2.35 -4.64
N ALA A 58 -5.62 1.77 -5.37
CA ALA A 58 -5.33 1.06 -6.61
C ALA A 58 -4.79 1.97 -7.73
N ASN A 59 -5.18 3.24 -7.77
CA ASN A 59 -4.82 4.16 -8.85
C ASN A 59 -3.72 5.17 -8.48
N GLU A 60 -3.64 5.56 -7.21
CA GLU A 60 -2.80 6.66 -6.71
C GLU A 60 -1.86 6.22 -5.59
N GLY A 61 -2.02 5.01 -5.05
CA GLY A 61 -1.25 4.51 -3.91
C GLY A 61 -1.83 4.92 -2.55
N LEU A 62 -1.12 4.55 -1.47
CA LEU A 62 -1.55 4.88 -0.11
C LEU A 62 -1.53 6.39 0.12
N PRO A 63 -2.57 6.98 0.76
CA PRO A 63 -2.54 8.38 1.13
C PRO A 63 -1.33 8.67 2.02
N LYS A 64 -0.63 9.78 1.76
CA LYS A 64 0.65 10.14 2.42
C LYS A 64 0.59 10.16 3.95
N TYR A 65 -0.58 10.45 4.51
CA TYR A 65 -0.79 10.49 5.97
C TYR A 65 -0.90 9.09 6.62
N TYR A 66 -1.06 8.02 5.84
CA TYR A 66 -0.96 6.64 6.34
C TYR A 66 0.49 6.15 6.44
N SER A 67 1.43 6.84 5.79
CA SER A 67 2.86 6.53 5.87
C SER A 67 3.44 7.06 7.18
N LEU A 68 3.07 6.43 8.30
CA LEU A 68 3.86 6.57 9.52
C LEU A 68 5.18 5.81 9.32
N PRO A 69 6.34 6.47 9.47
CA PRO A 69 7.62 5.78 9.43
C PRO A 69 7.63 4.63 10.42
N ASN A 70 8.09 3.45 9.99
CA ASN A 70 8.35 2.36 10.92
C ASN A 70 9.57 2.70 11.80
N ASN A 71 9.81 1.91 12.83
CA ASN A 71 10.90 2.17 13.78
C ASN A 71 12.28 2.21 13.10
N GLU A 72 12.48 1.40 12.06
CA GLU A 72 13.72 1.36 11.28
C GLU A 72 13.97 2.68 10.54
N LEU A 73 12.96 3.19 9.84
CA LEU A 73 13.04 4.49 9.18
C LEU A 73 13.18 5.63 10.19
N LEU A 74 12.52 5.55 11.34
CA LEU A 74 12.70 6.52 12.43
C LEU A 74 14.15 6.52 12.95
N ALA A 75 14.76 5.34 13.11
CA ALA A 75 16.14 5.21 13.53
C ALA A 75 17.11 5.79 12.48
N ALA A 76 16.93 5.44 11.21
CA ALA A 76 17.74 6.00 10.12
C ALA A 76 17.61 7.53 10.03
N LEU A 77 16.41 8.09 10.24
CA LEU A 77 16.22 9.54 10.32
C LEU A 77 16.92 10.15 11.54
N GLN A 78 16.94 9.45 12.68
CA GLN A 78 17.63 9.89 13.88
C GLN A 78 19.16 9.93 13.69
N GLU A 79 19.74 8.96 12.96
CA GLU A 79 21.16 8.95 12.60
C GLU A 79 21.55 10.20 11.80
N VAL A 80 20.71 10.60 10.83
CA VAL A 80 20.92 11.84 10.07
C VAL A 80 20.83 13.08 10.97
N VAL A 81 19.88 13.11 11.91
CA VAL A 81 19.76 14.21 12.89
C VAL A 81 21.01 14.29 13.78
N ASP A 82 21.55 13.14 14.19
CA ASP A 82 22.75 13.08 15.02
C ASP A 82 24.01 13.51 14.23
N ASP A 83 24.09 13.26 12.93
CA ASP A 83 25.16 13.78 12.06
C ASP A 83 25.09 15.30 11.90
N VAL A 84 23.90 15.83 11.59
CA VAL A 84 23.68 17.27 11.42
C VAL A 84 23.94 18.02 12.73
N SER A 85 23.55 17.44 13.88
CA SER A 85 23.81 18.02 15.20
C SER A 85 25.24 17.81 15.71
N GLY A 86 26.07 17.05 14.99
CA GLY A 86 27.46 16.77 15.34
C GLY A 86 27.65 15.75 16.47
N LYS A 87 26.58 15.04 16.86
CA LYS A 87 26.65 13.97 17.87
C LYS A 87 27.27 12.68 17.30
N HIS A 88 26.99 12.37 16.04
CA HIS A 88 27.50 11.16 15.39
C HIS A 88 27.68 11.40 13.88
N LYS A 89 28.94 11.45 13.41
CA LYS A 89 29.26 11.72 12.01
C LYS A 89 29.01 10.48 11.13
N LEU A 90 28.18 10.62 10.10
CA LEU A 90 27.98 9.58 9.10
C LEU A 90 29.12 9.57 8.05
N PRO A 91 29.41 8.41 7.43
CA PRO A 91 30.38 8.32 6.34
C PRO A 91 30.02 9.26 5.19
N THR A 92 31.02 9.93 4.62
CA THR A 92 30.84 10.88 3.51
C THR A 92 31.64 10.41 2.30
N ALA A 93 31.04 10.50 1.11
CA ALA A 93 31.73 10.33 -0.16
C ALA A 93 31.91 11.70 -0.85
N HIS A 94 33.04 11.89 -1.51
CA HIS A 94 33.39 13.11 -2.25
C HIS A 94 33.30 12.93 -3.77
N SER A 95 32.94 11.74 -4.25
CA SER A 95 32.70 11.43 -5.66
C SER A 95 31.61 10.37 -5.81
N VAL A 96 31.01 10.30 -7.01
CA VAL A 96 29.99 9.28 -7.33
C VAL A 96 30.62 7.87 -7.31
N GLU A 97 31.87 7.77 -7.76
CA GLU A 97 32.66 6.54 -7.76
C GLU A 97 32.90 6.02 -6.33
N GLU A 98 33.27 6.91 -5.42
CA GLU A 98 33.45 6.60 -3.99
C GLU A 98 32.13 6.19 -3.34
N LEU A 99 31.03 6.92 -3.58
CA LEU A 99 29.71 6.57 -3.06
C LEU A 99 29.27 5.17 -3.51
N LYS A 100 29.43 4.86 -4.80
CA LYS A 100 29.10 3.53 -5.34
C LYS A 100 29.94 2.43 -4.73
N LYS A 101 31.21 2.69 -4.45
CA LYS A 101 32.05 1.72 -3.76
C LYS A 101 31.53 1.45 -2.35
N MET A 102 31.29 2.51 -1.57
CA MET A 102 30.79 2.40 -0.20
C MET A 102 29.45 1.64 -0.12
N LEU A 103 28.50 1.91 -1.01
CA LEU A 103 27.19 1.25 -1.01
C LEU A 103 27.22 -0.24 -1.44
N ASN A 104 28.26 -0.66 -2.15
CA ASN A 104 28.39 -2.05 -2.63
C ASN A 104 29.34 -2.89 -1.76
N ASP A 105 30.17 -2.26 -0.91
CA ASP A 105 31.11 -2.96 -0.02
C ASP A 105 30.38 -3.62 1.18
N ASP A 106 29.13 -3.23 1.48
CA ASP A 106 28.31 -3.77 2.58
C ASP A 106 27.74 -5.20 2.34
N GLU A 107 27.96 -5.80 1.15
CA GLU A 107 27.52 -7.19 0.87
C GLU A 107 28.48 -8.28 1.39
N MET A 108 29.55 -7.94 2.12
CA MET A 108 30.59 -8.91 2.53
C MET A 108 30.72 -9.18 4.03
N GLU A 109 29.64 -9.07 4.82
CA GLU A 109 29.68 -9.52 6.22
C GLU A 109 28.48 -10.40 6.61
N GLN A 110 28.39 -11.55 5.95
CA GLN A 110 27.70 -12.74 6.45
C GLN A 110 28.20 -14.02 5.78
N THR A 111 29.50 -14.27 5.85
CA THR A 111 30.01 -15.66 5.83
C THR A 111 30.59 -15.96 7.20
N ALA A 112 29.74 -16.41 8.13
CA ALA A 112 30.25 -17.15 9.26
C ALA A 112 30.98 -18.38 8.69
N PRO A 113 32.25 -18.65 9.06
CA PRO A 113 32.81 -19.96 8.82
C PRO A 113 32.01 -20.91 9.70
N ASP A 114 31.17 -21.76 9.09
CA ASP A 114 30.68 -22.96 9.76
C ASP A 114 31.91 -23.80 10.09
N GLY A 115 32.38 -23.60 11.32
CA GLY A 115 33.38 -24.43 11.94
C GLY A 115 32.82 -25.84 11.99
N GLN A 116 33.52 -26.74 11.30
CA GLN A 116 33.61 -28.12 11.72
C GLN A 116 34.01 -28.14 13.19
N ASP A 117 33.15 -28.66 14.07
CA ASP A 117 33.58 -29.62 15.08
C ASP A 117 32.38 -30.29 15.79
N ASN A 118 32.37 -31.62 15.64
CA ASN A 118 31.73 -32.70 16.41
C ASN A 118 30.21 -32.90 16.35
#